data_AF-A0A067MFZ2-F1
#
_entry.id   AF-A0A067MFZ2-F1
#
_cell.length_a   1.000
_cell.length_b   1.000
_cell.length_c   1.000
_cell.angle_alpha   90.00
_cell.angle_beta   90.00
_cell.angle_gamma   90.00
#
_symmetry.space_group_name_H-M   'P 1'
#
loop_
_entity.id
_entity.type
_entity.pdbx_description
1 polymer ?
#
loop_
_entity_poly.entity_id
_entity_poly.type
_entity_poly.pdbx_seq_one_letter_code
_entity_poly.pdbx_strand_id
1 'polypeptide(L)'
;MLKQDCDKYRTRAPITRDERSFECSVYAEVAYTGLARKFEKWGSGPMPVLAFIDAFLPQPETGATPPDMPSPAGAFDRIPADVEHENEIYEPLIAALNETVGTIPRCPGFYFRATRQRLRRRYAPIRAMQESFGQVKLSSCEVFRDPPPTDAPADTTFLTFSTDDIYDGYDECQALSQNIRYASTILAEQHRWFLLSILVTGRMVRFMRWDRAGAVVSGAFDCVENPEPLCLFLWRYAHFDDIGRGYDPTVQWATQEEEDLFTTAVRAYVGGHSDESEVEATVKTHYEEGRVAVIKIYDEAAEERYRRCIVSRPVAAPFTVFGRATRGYWAVDADTGKVGFLKDTWRLCKGPLITEGEVLRILQGAQVRNVPGLICHGDVGGIPGVSDQRTRTNDYITCSWARQSSHLRITPRVHYRMFSAPAGYPLSSFKDSRELLKCARDVYHTIIDAYHRLELFHRDISMGNIIIVRDEHRAPTAYLIDWELSPMVQPGWLDHVELRGTLQYKSARLLAGLYESPYDAYDDLESIFWVFLYAIFKFKFWKARAVIQPMGDLPARNIECHSLPVVAWLSSHLLRKVDRTWEEARAVSSTQGTAKDTPALTPF
;
A
#
# COMPACT_ATOMS: atom_id res chain seq x y z
N MET A 1 13.13 -3.20 16.84
CA MET A 1 13.17 -2.27 17.98
C MET A 1 11.78 -2.20 18.58
N LEU A 2 11.67 -2.28 19.91
CA LEU A 2 10.41 -2.33 20.68
C LEU A 2 10.39 -1.20 21.71
N LYS A 3 9.28 -0.50 21.93
CA LYS A 3 9.16 0.51 22.99
C LYS A 3 8.92 -0.15 24.36
N GLN A 4 9.66 0.23 25.40
CA GLN A 4 9.42 -0.14 26.80
C GLN A 4 8.40 0.87 27.40
N ASP A 5 7.54 0.41 28.33
CA ASP A 5 6.45 1.17 28.97
C ASP A 5 5.21 1.51 28.12
N CYS A 6 4.54 0.48 27.59
CA CYS A 6 3.13 0.58 27.18
C CYS A 6 2.18 0.09 28.30
N ASP A 7 2.22 0.75 29.47
CA ASP A 7 1.23 0.54 30.54
C ASP A 7 -0.09 1.31 30.31
N LYS A 8 -0.17 2.12 29.25
CA LYS A 8 -1.42 2.69 28.74
C LYS A 8 -1.81 1.99 27.44
N TYR A 9 -2.70 1.00 27.53
CA TYR A 9 -3.58 0.49 26.46
C TYR A 9 -3.13 0.73 24.99
N ARG A 10 -1.96 0.22 24.59
CA ARG A 10 -1.55 0.19 23.17
C ARG A 10 -1.36 -1.26 22.72
N THR A 11 -2.45 -2.02 22.71
CA THR A 11 -2.49 -3.35 22.08
C THR A 11 -2.73 -3.19 20.59
N ARG A 12 -1.64 -3.36 19.80
CA ARG A 12 -1.57 -3.65 18.35
C ARG A 12 -2.63 -2.99 17.45
N ALA A 13 -2.19 -2.10 16.55
CA ALA A 13 -3.02 -1.61 15.45
C ALA A 13 -3.72 -2.77 14.71
N PRO A 14 -4.93 -2.57 14.15
CA PRO A 14 -5.75 -3.63 13.56
C PRO A 14 -4.95 -4.47 12.56
N ILE A 15 -4.67 -5.72 12.94
CA ILE A 15 -3.86 -6.63 12.13
C ILE A 15 -4.72 -7.16 10.99
N THR A 16 -4.23 -6.93 9.77
CA THR A 16 -4.60 -7.71 8.61
C THR A 16 -3.82 -9.00 8.55
N ARG A 17 -4.53 -10.06 8.12
CA ARG A 17 -4.05 -11.34 7.60
C ARG A 17 -3.92 -12.48 8.61
N ASP A 18 -4.84 -13.43 8.48
CA ASP A 18 -4.60 -14.83 8.85
C ASP A 18 -3.55 -15.36 7.87
N GLU A 19 -2.32 -15.60 8.33
CA GLU A 19 -1.18 -16.10 7.54
C GLU A 19 -1.35 -17.59 7.11
N ARG A 20 -2.58 -18.08 6.96
CA ARG A 20 -2.87 -19.51 6.76
C ARG A 20 -3.12 -19.92 5.31
N SER A 21 -2.35 -19.41 4.36
CA SER A 21 -2.20 -20.12 3.09
C SER A 21 -0.76 -20.09 2.59
N PHE A 22 -0.20 -21.28 2.44
CA PHE A 22 1.15 -21.54 1.92
C PHE A 22 1.35 -20.90 0.53
N GLU A 23 0.29 -20.83 -0.28
CA GLU A 23 0.26 -20.16 -1.59
C GLU A 23 0.54 -18.65 -1.50
N CYS A 24 0.13 -17.96 -0.42
CA CYS A 24 0.36 -16.52 -0.27
C CYS A 24 1.83 -16.14 -0.08
N SER A 25 2.65 -17.06 0.43
CA SER A 25 4.05 -16.78 0.77
C SER A 25 4.94 -16.67 -0.47
N VAL A 26 4.77 -17.59 -1.44
CA VAL A 26 5.54 -17.61 -2.68
C VAL A 26 5.23 -16.41 -3.57
N TYR A 27 3.94 -16.06 -3.72
CA TYR A 27 3.55 -14.86 -4.46
C TYR A 27 4.09 -13.57 -3.82
N ALA A 28 4.12 -13.50 -2.49
CA ALA A 28 4.69 -12.36 -1.80
C ALA A 28 6.19 -12.23 -2.06
N GLU A 29 6.94 -13.33 -2.00
CA GLU A 29 8.39 -13.34 -2.24
C GLU A 29 8.73 -12.89 -3.66
N VAL A 30 8.07 -13.45 -4.68
CA VAL A 30 8.25 -13.04 -6.09
C VAL A 30 7.94 -11.56 -6.28
N ALA A 31 6.87 -11.04 -5.66
CA ALA A 31 6.48 -9.66 -5.80
C ALA A 31 7.48 -8.68 -5.14
N TYR A 32 8.00 -8.99 -3.94
CA TYR A 32 9.01 -8.15 -3.28
C TYR A 32 10.36 -8.19 -4.00
N THR A 33 10.76 -9.34 -4.56
CA THR A 33 11.95 -9.43 -5.41
C THR A 33 11.78 -8.56 -6.66
N GLY A 34 10.60 -8.58 -7.29
CA GLY A 34 10.27 -7.68 -8.40
C GLY A 34 10.31 -6.19 -8.03
N LEU A 35 9.98 -5.83 -6.79
CA LEU A 35 10.12 -4.46 -6.28
C LEU A 35 11.58 -4.09 -6.02
N ALA A 36 12.38 -5.01 -5.46
CA ALA A 36 13.81 -4.79 -5.23
C ALA A 36 14.55 -4.51 -6.53
N ARG A 37 14.29 -5.27 -7.60
CA ARG A 37 14.85 -5.03 -8.94
C ARG A 37 14.41 -3.71 -9.57
N LYS A 38 13.32 -3.11 -9.09
CA LYS A 38 12.82 -1.82 -9.55
C LYS A 38 13.11 -0.70 -8.55
N PHE A 39 13.88 -0.97 -7.49
CA PHE A 39 14.09 -0.02 -6.40
C PHE A 39 14.72 1.30 -6.88
N GLU A 40 15.54 1.27 -7.94
CA GLU A 40 16.11 2.49 -8.55
C GLU A 40 15.05 3.49 -9.05
N LYS A 41 13.80 3.06 -9.24
CA LYS A 41 12.68 3.95 -9.57
C LYS A 41 12.20 4.77 -8.37
N TRP A 42 12.44 4.30 -7.14
CA TRP A 42 11.87 4.87 -5.91
C TRP A 42 12.93 5.19 -4.84
N GLY A 43 14.17 4.72 -5.00
CA GLY A 43 15.29 4.98 -4.10
C GLY A 43 16.04 6.26 -4.49
N SER A 44 16.37 7.08 -3.50
CA SER A 44 17.24 8.26 -3.64
C SER A 44 18.39 8.15 -2.63
N GLY A 45 19.61 8.41 -3.10
CA GLY A 45 20.80 8.29 -2.28
C GLY A 45 22.08 8.25 -3.13
N PRO A 46 23.24 8.07 -2.47
CA PRO A 46 23.40 8.07 -1.02
C PRO A 46 23.41 9.49 -0.43
N MET A 47 22.58 9.72 0.58
CA MET A 47 22.58 10.96 1.36
C MET A 47 23.75 10.96 2.36
N PRO A 48 24.52 12.05 2.51
CA PRO A 48 25.54 12.13 3.55
C PRO A 48 24.95 11.82 4.94
N VAL A 49 25.63 10.98 5.73
CA VAL A 49 25.06 10.37 6.95
C VAL A 49 24.57 11.40 7.95
N LEU A 50 25.38 12.42 8.27
CA LEU A 50 24.98 13.47 9.21
C LEU A 50 23.83 14.33 8.65
N ALA A 51 23.85 14.63 7.34
CA ALA A 51 22.74 15.34 6.69
C ALA A 51 21.43 14.55 6.78
N PHE A 52 21.48 13.21 6.68
CA PHE A 52 20.32 12.35 6.88
C PHE A 52 19.76 12.48 8.31
N ILE A 53 20.63 12.41 9.32
CA ILE A 53 20.22 12.55 10.72
C ILE A 53 19.62 13.94 10.95
N ASP A 54 20.26 15.01 10.50
CA ASP A 54 19.75 16.37 10.71
C ASP A 54 18.43 16.64 9.97
N ALA A 55 18.24 16.05 8.79
CA ALA A 55 17.02 16.24 8.01
C ALA A 55 15.80 15.50 8.57
N PHE A 56 16.00 14.32 9.17
CA PHE A 56 14.91 13.42 9.57
C PHE A 56 14.79 13.20 11.08
N LEU A 57 15.82 13.56 11.83
CA LEU A 57 15.88 13.58 13.29
C LEU A 57 16.58 14.88 13.72
N PRO A 58 16.00 16.07 13.43
CA PRO A 58 16.61 17.35 13.79
C PRO A 58 16.76 17.48 15.31
N GLN A 59 17.78 18.21 15.74
CA GLN A 59 17.96 18.54 17.15
C GLN A 59 16.82 19.48 17.61
N PRO A 60 16.30 19.33 18.84
CA PRO A 60 15.37 20.30 19.41
C PRO A 60 15.99 21.70 19.45
N GLU A 61 15.20 22.75 19.17
CA GLU A 61 15.66 24.15 19.03
C GLU A 61 16.40 24.71 20.27
N THR A 62 16.38 24.03 21.41
CA THR A 62 16.97 24.51 22.67
C THR A 62 18.51 24.47 22.73
N GLY A 63 19.22 24.10 21.66
CA GLY A 63 20.68 24.28 21.53
C GLY A 63 21.53 23.55 22.56
N ALA A 64 20.94 22.73 23.43
CA ALA A 64 21.66 21.93 24.41
C ALA A 64 22.36 20.78 23.67
N THR A 65 23.67 20.63 23.91
CA THR A 65 24.36 19.32 23.76
C THR A 65 23.43 18.24 24.29
N PRO A 66 23.25 17.09 23.59
CA PRO A 66 22.33 16.05 24.03
C PRO A 66 22.62 15.72 25.50
N PRO A 67 21.77 16.13 26.45
CA PRO A 67 22.11 15.95 27.85
C PRO A 67 22.12 14.44 28.08
N ASP A 68 23.26 13.91 28.51
CA ASP A 68 23.42 12.52 28.95
C ASP A 68 23.45 11.43 27.86
N MET A 69 23.77 11.75 26.60
CA MET A 69 24.00 10.71 25.57
C MET A 69 25.23 9.84 25.93
N PRO A 70 25.10 8.50 25.99
CA PRO A 70 26.22 7.61 26.22
C PRO A 70 27.37 7.80 25.23
N SER A 71 28.61 7.75 25.71
CA SER A 71 29.80 7.88 24.85
C SER A 71 29.75 6.88 23.68
N PRO A 72 29.96 7.33 22.43
CA PRO A 72 30.10 6.44 21.28
C PRO A 72 31.40 5.63 21.29
N ALA A 73 32.44 6.08 22.02
CA ALA A 73 33.75 5.44 21.99
C ALA A 73 33.67 3.98 22.48
N GLY A 74 34.20 3.05 21.68
CA GLY A 74 34.22 1.62 21.97
C GLY A 74 32.86 0.94 21.99
N ALA A 75 31.79 1.62 21.54
CA ALA A 75 30.41 1.15 21.65
C ALA A 75 30.19 -0.21 20.98
N PHE A 76 30.87 -0.44 19.86
CA PHE A 76 30.59 -1.56 18.96
C PHE A 76 31.82 -2.44 18.70
N ASP A 77 32.89 -2.33 19.51
CA ASP A 77 34.16 -3.06 19.35
C ASP A 77 34.01 -4.60 19.35
N ARG A 78 32.91 -5.10 19.91
CA ARG A 78 32.58 -6.53 19.93
C ARG A 78 32.07 -7.06 18.59
N ILE A 79 31.78 -6.21 17.60
CA ILE A 79 31.33 -6.63 16.27
C ILE A 79 32.57 -7.03 15.44
N PRO A 80 32.71 -8.28 14.96
CA PRO A 80 33.87 -8.72 14.19
C PRO A 80 33.92 -8.03 12.80
N ALA A 81 35.11 -8.00 12.18
CA ALA A 81 35.27 -7.48 10.81
C ALA A 81 34.79 -8.52 9.79
N ASP A 82 35.24 -9.75 9.97
CA ASP A 82 34.90 -10.91 9.14
C ASP A 82 33.99 -11.84 9.93
N VAL A 83 32.85 -12.19 9.35
CA VAL A 83 31.85 -13.08 9.96
C VAL A 83 31.36 -14.08 8.92
N GLU A 84 31.06 -15.30 9.35
CA GLU A 84 30.45 -16.32 8.50
C GLU A 84 28.93 -16.37 8.69
N HIS A 85 28.44 -15.89 9.82
CA HIS A 85 27.04 -15.95 10.20
C HIS A 85 26.51 -14.61 10.72
N GLU A 86 25.28 -14.24 10.31
CA GLU A 86 24.65 -12.97 10.71
C GLU A 86 24.51 -12.80 12.24
N ASN A 87 24.46 -13.89 13.02
CA ASN A 87 24.35 -13.82 14.50
C ASN A 87 25.61 -13.28 15.17
N GLU A 88 26.76 -13.48 14.56
CA GLU A 88 28.03 -12.88 15.01
C GLU A 88 28.01 -11.35 14.91
N ILE A 89 27.10 -10.78 14.10
CA ILE A 89 26.86 -9.34 14.03
C ILE A 89 25.73 -8.92 14.98
N TYR A 90 24.54 -9.54 14.85
CA TYR A 90 23.36 -9.00 15.54
C TYR A 90 23.38 -9.25 17.05
N GLU A 91 24.04 -10.29 17.55
CA GLU A 91 24.14 -10.56 18.99
C GLU A 91 24.96 -9.48 19.72
N PRO A 92 26.23 -9.20 19.34
CA PRO A 92 27.01 -8.13 19.96
C PRO A 92 26.41 -6.74 19.70
N LEU A 93 25.80 -6.51 18.52
CA LEU A 93 25.07 -5.27 18.25
C LEU A 93 23.89 -5.08 19.22
N ILE A 94 23.00 -6.07 19.36
CA ILE A 94 21.87 -5.99 20.29
C ILE A 94 22.34 -5.80 21.73
N ALA A 95 23.41 -6.51 22.13
CA ALA A 95 24.02 -6.33 23.44
C ALA A 95 24.46 -4.87 23.64
N ALA A 96 25.23 -4.30 22.72
CA ALA A 96 25.69 -2.91 22.79
C ALA A 96 24.55 -1.88 22.78
N LEU A 97 23.45 -2.15 22.07
CA LEU A 97 22.28 -1.26 21.99
C LEU A 97 21.46 -1.26 23.28
N ASN A 98 21.34 -2.42 23.93
CA ASN A 98 20.57 -2.59 25.17
C ASN A 98 21.43 -2.37 26.44
N GLU A 99 22.75 -2.38 26.31
CA GLU A 99 23.68 -2.12 27.42
C GLU A 99 23.48 -0.71 27.95
N THR A 100 23.53 -0.60 29.27
CA THR A 100 23.46 0.70 29.97
C THR A 100 24.88 1.15 30.25
N VAL A 101 25.23 2.37 29.79
CA VAL A 101 26.46 3.03 30.21
C VAL A 101 26.09 3.91 31.39
N GLY A 102 26.45 3.47 32.61
CA GLY A 102 25.86 4.02 33.84
C GLY A 102 24.40 3.55 33.98
N THR A 103 23.44 4.47 33.87
CA THR A 103 21.99 4.17 33.97
C THR A 103 21.23 4.32 32.66
N ILE A 104 21.91 4.70 31.56
CA ILE A 104 21.26 5.16 30.34
C ILE A 104 21.59 4.20 29.19
N PRO A 105 20.59 3.60 28.53
CA PRO A 105 20.80 2.81 27.32
C PRO A 105 21.02 3.73 26.11
N ARG A 106 21.60 3.21 25.02
CA ARG A 106 21.88 4.01 23.80
C ARG A 106 20.62 4.50 23.08
N CYS A 107 19.49 3.85 23.30
CA CYS A 107 18.16 4.26 22.80
C CYS A 107 17.14 4.21 23.95
N PRO A 108 17.08 5.26 24.80
CA PRO A 108 16.19 5.30 25.96
C PRO A 108 14.73 5.02 25.64
N GLY A 109 14.07 4.20 26.46
CA GLY A 109 12.67 3.80 26.25
C GLY A 109 12.47 2.76 25.13
N PHE A 110 13.54 2.23 24.52
CA PHE A 110 13.46 1.18 23.52
C PHE A 110 14.35 -0.02 23.86
N TYR A 111 13.93 -1.18 23.39
CA TYR A 111 14.62 -2.46 23.55
C TYR A 111 14.79 -3.15 22.19
N PHE A 112 15.98 -3.68 21.94
CA PHE A 112 16.33 -4.39 20.71
C PHE A 112 16.29 -5.90 20.94
N ARG A 113 15.72 -6.64 19.98
CA ARG A 113 15.60 -8.10 20.03
C ARG A 113 15.70 -8.67 18.64
N ALA A 114 16.35 -9.83 18.51
CA ALA A 114 16.44 -10.58 17.26
C ALA A 114 15.10 -11.28 16.95
N THR A 115 14.58 -11.07 15.74
CA THR A 115 13.28 -11.62 15.30
C THR A 115 13.32 -13.12 14.97
N ARG A 116 14.51 -13.70 14.70
CA ARG A 116 14.69 -15.12 14.33
C ARG A 116 14.49 -16.12 15.47
N GLN A 117 14.54 -15.68 16.73
CA GLN A 117 14.08 -16.52 17.83
C GLN A 117 12.56 -16.66 17.69
N ARG A 118 12.10 -17.79 17.13
CA ARG A 118 10.69 -18.19 17.08
C ARG A 118 10.02 -17.70 18.36
N LEU A 119 8.93 -16.96 18.24
CA LEU A 119 7.99 -16.70 19.32
C LEU A 119 7.49 -18.06 19.84
N ARG A 120 8.27 -18.72 20.70
CA ARG A 120 7.70 -19.65 21.68
C ARG A 120 6.76 -18.76 22.47
N ARG A 121 5.46 -18.93 22.20
CA ARG A 121 4.28 -18.21 22.72
C ARG A 121 4.22 -18.03 24.25
N ARG A 122 5.26 -18.31 25.02
CA ARG A 122 5.21 -18.35 26.48
C ARG A 122 5.89 -17.19 27.22
N TYR A 123 6.76 -16.38 26.59
CA TYR A 123 7.46 -15.30 27.31
C TYR A 123 7.81 -14.07 26.46
N ALA A 124 6.94 -13.64 25.55
CA ALA A 124 6.96 -12.26 25.09
C ALA A 124 5.86 -11.52 25.88
N PRO A 125 6.16 -10.40 26.57
CA PRO A 125 5.08 -9.57 27.08
C PRO A 125 4.19 -9.21 25.88
N ILE A 126 2.90 -9.52 26.01
CA ILE A 126 1.87 -9.46 24.97
C ILE A 126 1.66 -8.02 24.41
N ARG A 127 2.47 -7.03 24.85
CA ARG A 127 2.22 -5.58 24.78
C ARG A 127 3.29 -4.74 24.06
N ALA A 128 4.33 -5.32 23.45
CA ALA A 128 5.36 -4.54 22.74
C ALA A 128 5.00 -4.30 21.25
N MET A 129 5.02 -3.04 20.80
CA MET A 129 4.80 -2.66 19.40
C MET A 129 6.15 -2.53 18.67
N GLN A 130 6.24 -3.05 17.43
CA GLN A 130 7.44 -2.88 16.61
C GLN A 130 7.50 -1.44 16.08
N GLU A 131 8.44 -0.66 16.57
CA GLU A 131 8.54 0.79 16.29
C GLU A 131 9.33 1.09 15.01
N SER A 132 10.38 0.29 14.81
CA SER A 132 11.26 0.31 13.65
C SER A 132 11.97 -1.05 13.58
N PHE A 133 12.71 -1.28 12.50
CA PHE A 133 13.51 -2.46 12.29
C PHE A 133 14.97 -2.10 11.95
N GLY A 134 15.88 -2.93 12.47
CA GLY A 134 17.25 -3.04 11.98
C GLY A 134 17.35 -4.36 11.23
N GLN A 135 17.74 -4.33 9.95
CA GLN A 135 18.04 -5.55 9.21
C GLN A 135 19.56 -5.77 9.26
N VAL A 136 19.98 -6.97 9.63
CA VAL A 136 21.39 -7.35 9.70
C VAL A 136 21.67 -8.43 8.65
N LYS A 137 22.74 -8.22 7.89
CA LYS A 137 23.20 -9.03 6.77
C LYS A 137 24.72 -9.18 6.78
N LEU A 138 25.22 -10.21 6.11
CA LEU A 138 26.66 -10.36 5.85
C LEU A 138 27.13 -9.24 4.90
N SER A 139 28.44 -8.95 4.92
CA SER A 139 29.06 -7.96 4.02
C SER A 139 28.91 -8.34 2.54
N SER A 140 28.83 -9.63 2.23
CA SER A 140 28.54 -10.16 0.88
C SER A 140 27.15 -9.79 0.37
N CYS A 141 26.27 -9.28 1.23
CA CYS A 141 24.92 -8.85 0.88
C CYS A 141 24.77 -7.33 0.87
N GLU A 142 25.86 -6.57 0.71
CA GLU A 142 25.82 -5.11 0.54
C GLU A 142 24.93 -4.76 -0.65
N VAL A 143 23.89 -3.97 -0.41
CA VAL A 143 22.84 -3.68 -1.41
C VAL A 143 23.16 -2.43 -2.24
N PHE A 144 23.79 -1.45 -1.61
CA PHE A 144 23.93 -0.11 -2.18
C PHE A 144 25.39 0.26 -2.39
N ARG A 145 25.67 0.98 -3.47
CA ARG A 145 27.00 1.53 -3.77
C ARG A 145 27.05 3.01 -3.38
N ASP A 146 28.14 3.40 -2.72
CA ASP A 146 28.47 4.82 -2.55
C ASP A 146 29.35 5.28 -3.72
N PRO A 147 29.12 6.49 -4.27
CA PRO A 147 29.97 7.00 -5.33
C PRO A 147 31.38 7.28 -4.79
N PRO A 148 32.44 7.07 -5.58
CA PRO A 148 33.78 7.44 -5.18
C PRO A 148 33.89 8.97 -4.94
N PRO A 149 34.77 9.44 -4.04
CA PRO A 149 34.80 10.84 -3.60
C PRO A 149 35.10 11.91 -4.66
N THR A 150 35.50 11.50 -5.88
CA THR A 150 36.17 12.38 -6.84
C THR A 150 35.51 12.54 -8.20
N ASP A 151 34.39 11.87 -8.51
CA ASP A 151 33.77 12.02 -9.83
C ASP A 151 32.45 12.80 -9.80
N ALA A 152 32.30 13.64 -10.82
CA ALA A 152 31.07 14.34 -11.19
C ALA A 152 29.86 13.39 -11.18
N PRO A 153 28.61 13.90 -11.03
CA PRO A 153 27.39 13.08 -11.00
C PRO A 153 27.16 12.38 -12.35
N ALA A 154 27.93 11.32 -12.60
CA ALA A 154 27.71 10.38 -13.67
C ALA A 154 26.64 9.39 -13.21
N ASP A 155 25.89 8.84 -14.15
CA ASP A 155 24.87 7.81 -13.96
C ASP A 155 25.51 6.53 -13.39
N THR A 156 25.80 6.54 -12.09
CA THR A 156 26.40 5.42 -11.36
C THR A 156 25.29 4.51 -10.85
N THR A 157 25.48 3.21 -11.05
CA THR A 157 24.56 2.19 -10.55
C THR A 157 24.48 2.27 -9.03
N PHE A 158 23.27 2.51 -8.51
CA PHE A 158 23.01 2.69 -7.08
C PHE A 158 22.96 1.36 -6.34
N LEU A 159 22.49 0.33 -7.03
CA LEU A 159 22.48 -1.04 -6.54
C LEU A 159 23.79 -1.75 -6.88
N THR A 160 24.17 -2.69 -6.01
CA THR A 160 25.33 -3.57 -6.21
C THR A 160 25.08 -4.69 -7.22
N PHE A 161 23.83 -4.94 -7.57
CA PHE A 161 23.38 -6.01 -8.46
C PHE A 161 22.62 -5.47 -9.67
N SER A 162 22.61 -6.24 -10.77
CA SER A 162 21.89 -5.93 -11.99
C SER A 162 20.38 -6.04 -11.80
N THR A 163 19.66 -5.02 -12.26
CA THR A 163 18.19 -5.04 -12.30
C THR A 163 17.65 -5.92 -13.42
N ASP A 164 18.45 -6.15 -14.46
CA ASP A 164 18.04 -6.81 -15.70
C ASP A 164 18.39 -8.30 -15.74
N ASP A 165 19.44 -8.72 -15.01
CA ASP A 165 19.83 -10.12 -14.90
C ASP A 165 19.28 -10.75 -13.61
N ILE A 166 18.40 -11.75 -13.77
CA ILE A 166 17.75 -12.41 -12.64
C ILE A 166 18.68 -13.29 -11.80
N TYR A 167 19.85 -13.65 -12.33
CA TYR A 167 20.84 -14.49 -11.65
C TYR A 167 21.97 -13.69 -11.00
N ASP A 168 22.12 -12.42 -11.37
CA ASP A 168 23.10 -11.52 -10.75
C ASP A 168 22.61 -10.99 -9.39
N GLY A 169 23.53 -10.95 -8.43
CA GLY A 169 23.32 -10.47 -7.06
C GLY A 169 22.04 -10.96 -6.38
N TYR A 170 21.81 -12.28 -6.42
CA TYR A 170 20.62 -12.92 -5.85
C TYR A 170 20.46 -12.60 -4.35
N ASP A 171 21.56 -12.68 -3.60
CA ASP A 171 21.54 -12.49 -2.14
C ASP A 171 21.29 -11.02 -1.76
N GLU A 172 21.87 -10.08 -2.49
CA GLU A 172 21.68 -8.63 -2.38
C GLU A 172 20.23 -8.25 -2.72
N CYS A 173 19.71 -8.81 -3.82
CA CYS A 173 18.33 -8.62 -4.22
C CYS A 173 17.36 -9.17 -3.17
N GLN A 174 17.65 -10.34 -2.59
CA GLN A 174 16.87 -10.95 -1.52
C GLN A 174 16.96 -10.14 -0.21
N ALA A 175 18.12 -9.58 0.11
CA ALA A 175 18.30 -8.69 1.26
C ALA A 175 17.41 -7.44 1.13
N LEU A 176 17.43 -6.79 -0.03
CA LEU A 176 16.58 -5.63 -0.31
C LEU A 176 15.10 -5.98 -0.35
N SER A 177 14.72 -7.13 -0.93
CA SER A 177 13.32 -7.58 -0.98
C SER A 177 12.75 -7.78 0.44
N GLN A 178 13.55 -8.38 1.32
CA GLN A 178 13.20 -8.55 2.73
C GLN A 178 13.08 -7.19 3.45
N ASN A 179 13.95 -6.23 3.13
CA ASN A 179 13.89 -4.87 3.68
C ASN A 179 12.59 -4.16 3.29
N ILE A 180 12.27 -4.15 1.99
CA ILE A 180 11.03 -3.57 1.44
C ILE A 180 9.81 -4.24 2.07
N ARG A 181 9.84 -5.57 2.27
CA ARG A 181 8.75 -6.30 2.92
C ARG A 181 8.52 -5.82 4.36
N TYR A 182 9.58 -5.67 5.16
CA TYR A 182 9.44 -5.17 6.53
C TYR A 182 8.87 -3.76 6.60
N ALA A 183 9.36 -2.86 5.74
CA ALA A 183 8.81 -1.51 5.63
C ALA A 183 7.34 -1.53 5.19
N SER A 184 7.00 -2.37 4.20
CA SER A 184 5.62 -2.52 3.69
C SER A 184 4.67 -3.00 4.78
N THR A 185 5.06 -4.03 5.53
CA THR A 185 4.24 -4.60 6.61
C THR A 185 4.00 -3.58 7.73
N ILE A 186 5.06 -2.90 8.22
CA ILE A 186 4.92 -1.90 9.28
C ILE A 186 4.01 -0.76 8.84
N LEU A 187 4.22 -0.23 7.62
CA LEU A 187 3.40 0.84 7.06
C LEU A 187 2.00 0.37 6.61
N ALA A 188 1.74 -0.93 6.51
CA ALA A 188 0.40 -1.47 6.24
C ALA A 188 -0.39 -1.67 7.54
N GLU A 189 0.28 -2.04 8.62
CA GLU A 189 -0.35 -2.31 9.92
C GLU A 189 -0.44 -1.09 10.83
N GLN A 190 0.46 -0.11 10.70
CA GLN A 190 0.52 1.04 11.60
C GLN A 190 0.14 2.34 10.88
N HIS A 191 -0.62 3.22 11.53
CA HIS A 191 -0.95 4.54 11.01
C HIS A 191 0.28 5.45 11.09
N ARG A 192 1.07 5.43 10.02
CA ARG A 192 2.31 6.18 9.85
C ARG A 192 2.38 6.82 8.47
N TRP A 193 2.91 8.04 8.42
CA TRP A 193 3.20 8.76 7.17
C TRP A 193 4.61 8.51 6.60
N PHE A 194 5.52 8.01 7.43
CA PHE A 194 6.86 7.57 7.06
C PHE A 194 7.40 6.57 8.08
N LEU A 195 8.48 5.88 7.71
CA LEU A 195 9.19 4.94 8.57
C LEU A 195 10.69 5.19 8.45
N LEU A 196 11.41 5.16 9.57
CA LEU A 196 12.88 5.10 9.59
C LEU A 196 13.31 3.66 9.87
N SER A 197 14.39 3.20 9.24
CA SER A 197 14.99 1.89 9.48
C SER A 197 16.51 1.93 9.37
N ILE A 198 17.17 0.89 9.90
CA ILE A 198 18.62 0.72 9.85
C ILE A 198 18.92 -0.55 9.04
N LEU A 199 19.85 -0.47 8.09
CA LEU A 199 20.44 -1.61 7.40
C LEU A 199 21.88 -1.77 7.88
N VAL A 200 22.26 -2.98 8.28
CA VAL A 200 23.59 -3.34 8.73
C VAL A 200 24.11 -4.50 7.88
N THR A 201 25.27 -4.35 7.28
CA THR A 201 25.92 -5.29 6.35
C THR A 201 27.37 -5.46 6.78
N GLY A 202 27.67 -6.56 7.47
CA GLY A 202 28.93 -6.68 8.23
C GLY A 202 29.00 -5.59 9.31
N ARG A 203 30.02 -4.71 9.22
CA ARG A 203 30.16 -3.51 10.07
C ARG A 203 29.55 -2.25 9.49
N MET A 204 29.17 -2.28 8.21
CA MET A 204 28.66 -1.11 7.52
C MET A 204 27.20 -0.86 7.91
N VAL A 205 26.86 0.40 8.15
CA VAL A 205 25.52 0.82 8.54
C VAL A 205 24.99 1.87 7.57
N ARG A 206 23.72 1.73 7.19
CA ARG A 206 22.95 2.72 6.43
C ARG A 206 21.63 3.02 7.13
N PHE A 207 21.23 4.28 7.08
CA PHE A 207 19.89 4.72 7.48
C PHE A 207 18.99 4.82 6.27
N MET A 208 17.71 4.49 6.46
CA MET A 208 16.71 4.57 5.41
C MET A 208 15.46 5.27 5.93
N ARG A 209 14.93 6.21 5.14
CA ARG A 209 13.61 6.81 5.36
C ARG A 209 12.68 6.38 4.25
N TRP A 210 11.58 5.75 4.63
CA TRP A 210 10.52 5.27 3.74
C TRP A 210 9.32 6.20 3.82
N ASP A 211 8.79 6.63 2.69
CA ASP A 211 7.46 7.20 2.59
C ASP A 211 6.73 6.69 1.35
N ARG A 212 5.53 7.19 1.09
CA ARG A 212 4.70 6.69 -0.02
C ARG A 212 5.21 7.09 -1.41
N ALA A 213 6.20 7.99 -1.51
CA ALA A 213 6.82 8.35 -2.78
C ALA A 213 8.07 7.50 -3.07
N GLY A 214 8.77 7.04 -2.03
CA GLY A 214 10.00 6.28 -2.20
C GLY A 214 10.77 6.06 -0.89
N ALA A 215 12.09 5.88 -1.03
CA ALA A 215 13.00 5.79 0.10
C ALA A 215 14.24 6.65 -0.10
N VAL A 216 14.66 7.38 0.94
CA VAL A 216 15.97 8.03 1.00
C VAL A 216 16.93 7.13 1.76
N VAL A 217 18.12 6.90 1.23
CA VAL A 217 19.14 6.00 1.81
C VAL A 217 20.41 6.81 2.07
N SER A 218 21.00 6.66 3.26
CA SER A 218 22.28 7.30 3.58
C SER A 218 23.47 6.60 2.91
N GLY A 219 24.61 7.29 2.85
CA GLY A 219 25.92 6.65 2.68
C GLY A 219 26.19 5.63 3.78
N ALA A 220 27.09 4.69 3.50
CA ALA A 220 27.54 3.70 4.46
C ALA A 220 28.60 4.29 5.39
N PHE A 221 28.63 3.80 6.63
CA PHE A 221 29.71 4.07 7.59
C PHE A 221 29.98 2.82 8.43
N ASP A 222 31.24 2.59 8.78
CA ASP A 222 31.62 1.50 9.68
C ASP A 222 31.25 1.88 11.12
N CYS A 223 30.40 1.10 11.78
CA CYS A 223 29.94 1.40 13.13
C CYS A 223 30.98 1.16 14.24
N VAL A 224 32.09 0.47 13.95
CA VAL A 224 33.21 0.28 14.88
C VAL A 224 34.21 1.41 14.73
N GLU A 225 34.60 1.75 13.51
CA GLU A 225 35.56 2.84 13.26
C GLU A 225 34.94 4.22 13.47
N ASN A 226 33.65 4.37 13.14
CA ASN A 226 32.89 5.61 13.32
C ASN A 226 31.54 5.32 14.02
N PRO A 227 31.54 5.11 15.35
CA PRO A 227 30.35 4.73 16.12
C PRO A 227 29.36 5.88 16.36
N GLU A 228 29.81 7.13 16.18
CA GLU A 228 29.06 8.34 16.52
C GLU A 228 27.71 8.44 15.79
N PRO A 229 27.60 8.25 14.45
CA PRO A 229 26.34 8.45 13.74
C PRO A 229 25.25 7.48 14.18
N LEU A 230 25.59 6.21 14.46
CA LEU A 230 24.62 5.23 14.96
C LEU A 230 24.12 5.60 16.36
N CYS A 231 25.02 5.99 17.27
CA CYS A 231 24.64 6.44 18.61
C CYS A 231 23.75 7.69 18.54
N LEU A 232 24.12 8.66 17.70
CA LEU A 232 23.37 9.90 17.53
C LEU A 232 21.97 9.65 16.95
N PHE A 233 21.87 8.81 15.92
CA PHE A 233 20.58 8.43 15.32
C PHE A 233 19.65 7.82 16.37
N LEU A 234 20.13 6.83 17.13
CA LEU A 234 19.34 6.13 18.14
C LEU A 234 18.91 7.06 19.28
N TRP A 235 19.83 7.89 19.74
CA TRP A 235 19.57 8.88 20.77
C TRP A 235 18.49 9.86 20.33
N ARG A 236 18.63 10.47 19.15
CA ARG A 236 17.64 11.42 18.64
C ARG A 236 16.30 10.75 18.36
N TYR A 237 16.29 9.52 17.83
CA TYR A 237 15.07 8.74 17.62
C TYR A 237 14.30 8.49 18.92
N ALA A 238 15.04 8.17 20.00
CA ALA A 238 14.45 7.92 21.32
C ALA A 238 13.75 9.16 21.90
N HIS A 239 14.34 10.34 21.70
CA HIS A 239 13.86 11.61 22.24
C HIS A 239 12.84 12.32 21.36
N PHE A 240 12.62 11.84 20.15
CA PHE A 240 11.60 12.39 19.27
C PHE A 240 10.18 12.07 19.78
N ASP A 241 9.16 12.83 19.37
CA ASP A 241 7.78 12.50 19.70
C ASP A 241 7.20 11.45 18.72
N ASP A 242 5.95 11.02 18.94
CA ASP A 242 5.32 10.01 18.07
C ASP A 242 5.19 10.54 16.62
N ILE A 243 4.86 11.83 16.46
CA ILE A 243 4.72 12.52 15.16
C ILE A 243 6.05 12.47 14.39
N GLY A 244 7.12 12.88 15.05
CA GLY A 244 8.46 12.85 14.53
C GLY A 244 8.99 11.44 14.25
N ARG A 245 8.51 10.41 14.97
CA ARG A 245 8.80 9.00 14.62
C ARG A 245 7.99 8.46 13.46
N GLY A 246 7.09 9.28 12.90
CA GLY A 246 6.32 8.92 11.72
C GLY A 246 4.85 8.59 11.99
N TYR A 247 4.36 8.64 13.24
CA TYR A 247 2.96 8.34 13.54
C TYR A 247 2.03 9.46 13.08
N ASP A 248 0.85 9.06 12.63
CA ASP A 248 -0.19 9.99 12.24
C ASP A 248 -0.93 10.54 13.49
N PRO A 249 -0.83 11.84 13.80
CA PRO A 249 -1.48 12.44 14.98
C PRO A 249 -3.01 12.46 14.90
N THR A 250 -3.58 12.15 13.74
CA THR A 250 -5.04 12.18 13.50
C THR A 250 -5.72 10.83 13.73
N VAL A 251 -4.96 9.85 14.21
CA VAL A 251 -5.46 8.52 14.56
C VAL A 251 -5.21 8.26 16.04
N GLN A 252 -6.26 7.88 16.75
CA GLN A 252 -6.21 7.56 18.17
C GLN A 252 -6.89 6.23 18.45
N TRP A 253 -6.61 5.63 19.61
CA TRP A 253 -7.34 4.48 20.09
C TRP A 253 -8.77 4.86 20.43
N ALA A 254 -9.71 3.97 20.11
CA ALA A 254 -11.08 4.12 20.56
C ALA A 254 -11.18 3.86 22.07
N THR A 255 -12.09 4.57 22.71
CA THR A 255 -12.61 4.25 24.05
C THR A 255 -13.47 2.99 24.00
N GLN A 256 -13.75 2.39 25.16
CA GLN A 256 -14.67 1.24 25.22
C GLN A 256 -16.07 1.63 24.71
N GLU A 257 -16.54 2.84 25.02
CA GLU A 257 -17.85 3.31 24.52
C GLU A 257 -17.88 3.41 22.98
N GLU A 258 -16.79 3.85 22.36
CA GLU A 258 -16.68 3.91 20.90
C GLU A 258 -16.58 2.52 20.25
N GLU A 259 -15.90 1.57 20.89
CA GLU A 259 -15.85 0.18 20.45
C GLU A 259 -17.24 -0.50 20.53
N ASP A 260 -17.97 -0.25 21.62
CA ASP A 260 -19.34 -0.73 21.80
C ASP A 260 -20.30 -0.11 20.77
N LEU A 261 -20.13 1.18 20.47
CA LEU A 261 -20.87 1.88 19.41
C LEU A 261 -20.58 1.25 18.04
N PHE A 262 -19.30 0.98 17.73
CA PHE A 262 -18.90 0.38 16.46
C PHE A 262 -19.58 -0.98 16.26
N THR A 263 -19.45 -1.87 17.24
CA THR A 263 -20.01 -3.22 17.14
C THR A 263 -21.54 -3.21 17.07
N THR A 264 -22.20 -2.35 17.84
CA THR A 264 -23.67 -2.19 17.83
C THR A 264 -24.16 -1.69 16.48
N ALA A 265 -23.55 -0.61 15.95
CA ALA A 265 -23.94 -0.01 14.69
C ALA A 265 -23.71 -0.96 13.50
N VAL A 266 -22.56 -1.64 13.44
CA VAL A 266 -22.26 -2.61 12.36
C VAL A 266 -23.19 -3.82 12.44
N ARG A 267 -23.49 -4.34 13.64
CA ARG A 267 -24.45 -5.44 13.81
C ARG A 267 -25.84 -5.05 13.32
N ALA A 268 -26.33 -3.88 13.71
CA ALA A 268 -27.62 -3.36 13.25
C ALA A 268 -27.64 -3.14 11.73
N TYR A 269 -26.54 -2.65 11.15
CA TYR A 269 -26.42 -2.41 9.71
C TYR A 269 -26.46 -3.71 8.88
N VAL A 270 -25.90 -4.81 9.39
CA VAL A 270 -25.93 -6.11 8.73
C VAL A 270 -27.23 -6.88 9.01
N GLY A 271 -27.82 -6.69 10.19
CA GLY A 271 -28.93 -7.47 10.73
C GLY A 271 -30.30 -7.29 10.07
N GLY A 272 -30.40 -6.53 8.97
CA GLY A 272 -31.69 -6.22 8.35
C GLY A 272 -32.51 -7.45 7.93
N HIS A 273 -31.86 -8.54 7.46
CA HIS A 273 -32.56 -9.73 6.91
C HIS A 273 -31.71 -11.03 6.92
N SER A 274 -30.67 -11.12 7.76
CA SER A 274 -29.76 -12.29 7.84
C SER A 274 -29.92 -13.06 9.16
N ASP A 275 -29.61 -14.36 9.14
CA ASP A 275 -29.51 -15.18 10.35
C ASP A 275 -28.44 -14.61 11.30
N GLU A 276 -28.68 -14.69 12.62
CA GLU A 276 -27.80 -14.14 13.66
C GLU A 276 -26.36 -14.67 13.54
N SER A 277 -26.21 -15.94 13.14
CA SER A 277 -24.91 -16.56 12.83
C SER A 277 -24.17 -15.88 11.67
N GLU A 278 -24.89 -15.54 10.58
CA GLU A 278 -24.33 -14.85 9.42
C GLU A 278 -23.96 -13.40 9.75
N VAL A 279 -24.78 -12.73 10.57
CA VAL A 279 -24.52 -11.38 11.07
C VAL A 279 -23.21 -11.37 11.85
N GLU A 280 -23.06 -12.26 12.83
CA GLU A 280 -21.86 -12.31 13.68
C GLU A 280 -20.62 -12.71 12.88
N ALA A 281 -20.74 -13.62 11.91
CA ALA A 281 -19.65 -13.95 11.00
C ALA A 281 -19.21 -12.72 10.18
N THR A 282 -20.16 -11.92 9.69
CA THR A 282 -19.89 -10.71 8.92
C THR A 282 -19.27 -9.61 9.79
N VAL A 283 -19.80 -9.38 10.99
CA VAL A 283 -19.21 -8.44 11.97
C VAL A 283 -17.75 -8.78 12.22
N LYS A 284 -17.43 -10.07 12.44
CA LYS A 284 -16.05 -10.53 12.65
C LYS A 284 -15.10 -10.30 11.46
N THR A 285 -15.62 -10.14 10.24
CA THR A 285 -14.76 -9.74 9.10
C THR A 285 -14.33 -8.27 9.15
N HIS A 286 -15.08 -7.42 9.87
CA HIS A 286 -14.86 -5.98 9.97
C HIS A 286 -14.39 -5.52 11.37
N TYR A 287 -14.52 -6.38 12.38
CA TYR A 287 -14.23 -6.09 13.78
C TYR A 287 -13.19 -7.05 14.37
N GLU A 288 -12.29 -6.51 15.20
CA GLU A 288 -11.43 -7.27 16.08
C GLU A 288 -11.38 -6.59 17.46
N GLU A 289 -11.69 -7.36 18.50
CA GLU A 289 -11.75 -6.89 19.89
C GLU A 289 -10.43 -6.25 20.35
N GLY A 290 -10.54 -5.09 20.99
CA GLY A 290 -9.42 -4.30 21.46
C GLY A 290 -8.55 -3.71 20.34
N ARG A 291 -9.03 -3.77 19.09
CA ARG A 291 -8.36 -3.20 17.91
C ARG A 291 -9.28 -2.26 17.15
N VAL A 292 -9.70 -1.21 17.85
CA VAL A 292 -10.56 -0.17 17.32
C VAL A 292 -9.86 1.18 17.45
N ALA A 293 -9.90 1.96 16.37
CA ALA A 293 -9.27 3.26 16.28
C ALA A 293 -10.29 4.30 15.82
N VAL A 294 -10.07 5.55 16.21
CA VAL A 294 -10.81 6.71 15.75
C VAL A 294 -9.90 7.49 14.81
N ILE A 295 -10.37 7.70 13.59
CA ILE A 295 -9.67 8.45 12.55
C ILE A 295 -10.41 9.77 12.32
N LYS A 296 -9.67 10.89 12.37
CA LYS A 296 -10.19 12.21 11.98
C LYS A 296 -10.14 12.38 10.46
N ILE A 297 -11.18 12.97 9.89
CA ILE A 297 -11.31 13.24 8.46
C ILE A 297 -11.64 14.72 8.31
N TYR A 298 -10.93 15.42 7.42
CA TYR A 298 -11.25 16.82 7.12
C TYR A 298 -12.69 16.95 6.64
N ASP A 299 -13.42 17.87 7.26
CA ASP A 299 -14.79 18.20 6.91
C ASP A 299 -14.99 19.70 7.10
N GLU A 300 -15.01 20.45 6.01
CA GLU A 300 -15.16 21.90 6.05
C GLU A 300 -16.51 22.34 6.66
N ALA A 301 -17.53 21.48 6.58
CA ALA A 301 -18.86 21.77 7.12
C ALA A 301 -18.98 21.50 8.63
N ALA A 302 -18.02 20.78 9.23
CA ALA A 302 -18.02 20.48 10.66
C ALA A 302 -17.49 21.66 11.50
N GLU A 303 -18.03 21.84 12.70
CA GLU A 303 -17.61 22.91 13.63
C GLU A 303 -16.11 22.81 13.98
N GLU A 304 -15.63 21.61 14.31
CA GLU A 304 -14.22 21.34 14.59
C GLU A 304 -13.35 21.23 13.32
N ARG A 305 -13.94 21.43 12.14
CA ARG A 305 -13.36 21.18 10.80
C ARG A 305 -12.88 19.75 10.56
N TYR A 306 -13.37 18.80 11.35
CA TYR A 306 -13.18 17.39 11.09
C TYR A 306 -14.37 16.57 11.60
N ARG A 307 -14.55 15.39 11.00
CA ARG A 307 -15.43 14.32 11.47
C ARG A 307 -14.60 13.19 12.07
N ARG A 308 -15.16 12.48 13.05
CA ARG A 308 -14.53 11.30 13.68
C ARG A 308 -15.20 10.04 13.20
N CYS A 309 -14.38 9.09 12.73
CA CYS A 309 -14.85 7.79 12.27
C CYS A 309 -14.15 6.68 13.04
N ILE A 310 -14.95 5.80 13.64
CA ILE A 310 -14.51 4.62 14.38
C ILE A 310 -14.31 3.49 13.37
N VAL A 311 -13.13 2.86 13.38
CA VAL A 311 -12.74 1.78 12.47
C VAL A 311 -12.08 0.64 13.22
N SER A 312 -12.14 -0.56 12.65
CA SER A 312 -11.40 -1.71 13.15
C SER A 312 -10.62 -2.39 12.02
N ARG A 313 -11.11 -3.51 11.46
CA ARG A 313 -10.37 -4.26 10.44
C ARG A 313 -10.48 -3.57 9.07
N PRO A 314 -9.36 -3.26 8.38
CA PRO A 314 -9.44 -2.77 7.02
C PRO A 314 -9.86 -3.90 6.08
N VAL A 315 -10.73 -3.58 5.13
CA VAL A 315 -11.16 -4.47 4.04
C VAL A 315 -10.25 -4.38 2.82
N ALA A 316 -9.46 -3.32 2.72
CA ALA A 316 -8.40 -3.13 1.74
C ALA A 316 -7.16 -2.59 2.45
N ALA A 317 -5.98 -3.14 2.13
CA ALA A 317 -4.71 -2.72 2.71
C ALA A 317 -3.60 -2.77 1.65
N PRO A 318 -2.58 -1.90 1.75
CA PRO A 318 -1.56 -1.79 0.72
C PRO A 318 -0.59 -2.98 0.73
N PHE A 319 -0.23 -3.45 -0.46
CA PHE A 319 0.80 -4.46 -0.63
C PHE A 319 2.22 -3.87 -0.66
N THR A 320 2.37 -2.61 -1.09
CA THR A 320 3.67 -1.95 -1.28
C THR A 320 3.80 -0.72 -0.39
N VAL A 321 5.04 -0.37 0.00
CA VAL A 321 5.33 0.94 0.63
C VAL A 321 4.92 2.08 -0.29
N PHE A 322 5.27 2.00 -1.56
CA PHE A 322 5.15 3.09 -2.53
C PHE A 322 3.74 3.21 -3.11
N GLY A 323 3.40 4.39 -3.63
CA GLY A 323 2.17 4.61 -4.36
C GLY A 323 1.03 5.15 -3.49
N ARG A 324 -0.21 4.76 -3.83
CA ARG A 324 -1.44 5.23 -3.18
C ARG A 324 -1.56 4.74 -1.74
N ALA A 325 -1.02 3.54 -1.48
CA ALA A 325 -1.09 2.86 -0.20
C ALA A 325 -2.49 2.84 0.45
N THR A 326 -3.53 2.67 -0.37
CA THR A 326 -4.93 2.78 0.04
C THR A 326 -5.30 1.79 1.15
N ARG A 327 -5.92 2.31 2.21
CA ARG A 327 -6.64 1.52 3.20
C ARG A 327 -8.13 1.84 3.14
N GLY A 328 -8.95 0.81 3.23
CA GLY A 328 -10.40 0.92 3.20
C GLY A 328 -11.01 0.28 4.43
N TYR A 329 -11.98 0.94 5.06
CA TYR A 329 -12.63 0.46 6.27
C TYR A 329 -14.15 0.58 6.15
N TRP A 330 -14.85 -0.39 6.72
CA TRP A 330 -16.16 -0.09 7.27
C TRP A 330 -15.95 0.78 8.50
N ALA A 331 -16.64 1.90 8.54
CA ALA A 331 -16.44 2.93 9.54
C ALA A 331 -17.79 3.37 10.11
N VAL A 332 -17.79 3.70 11.40
CA VAL A 332 -18.95 4.25 12.11
C VAL A 332 -18.66 5.70 12.43
N ASP A 333 -19.54 6.58 11.98
CA ASP A 333 -19.51 7.99 12.34
C ASP A 333 -19.76 8.13 13.85
N ALA A 334 -18.79 8.68 14.57
CA ALA A 334 -18.82 8.74 16.04
C ALA A 334 -19.99 9.58 16.57
N ASP A 335 -20.44 10.58 15.80
CA ASP A 335 -21.50 11.49 16.23
C ASP A 335 -22.90 10.96 15.88
N THR A 336 -23.01 10.29 14.73
CA THR A 336 -24.33 9.88 14.18
C THR A 336 -24.61 8.39 14.30
N GLY A 337 -23.62 7.57 14.63
CA GLY A 337 -23.71 6.10 14.65
C GLY A 337 -23.94 5.49 13.26
N LYS A 338 -23.86 6.27 12.17
CA LYS A 338 -24.10 5.78 10.82
C LYS A 338 -22.88 5.01 10.30
N VAL A 339 -23.15 3.87 9.67
CA VAL A 339 -22.14 3.04 9.02
C VAL A 339 -21.89 3.54 7.59
N GLY A 340 -20.62 3.70 7.24
CA GLY A 340 -20.15 4.07 5.92
C GLY A 340 -18.80 3.45 5.59
N PHE A 341 -18.18 3.92 4.52
CA PHE A 341 -16.87 3.48 4.05
C PHE A 341 -15.85 4.62 4.13
N LEU A 342 -14.77 4.39 4.88
CA LEU A 342 -13.63 5.29 5.00
C LEU A 342 -12.51 4.82 4.08
N LYS A 343 -12.08 5.70 3.16
CA LYS A 343 -10.90 5.52 2.30
C LYS A 343 -9.77 6.43 2.80
N ASP A 344 -8.62 5.84 3.11
CA ASP A 344 -7.39 6.50 3.55
C ASP A 344 -6.30 6.25 2.49
N THR A 345 -5.80 7.29 1.82
CA THR A 345 -4.97 7.14 0.60
C THR A 345 -3.99 8.30 0.39
N TRP A 346 -2.98 8.06 -0.44
CA TRP A 346 -1.94 9.02 -0.82
C TRP A 346 -2.10 9.43 -2.28
N ARG A 347 -2.77 10.56 -2.50
CA ARG A 347 -3.03 11.11 -3.85
C ARG A 347 -1.83 11.90 -4.37
N LEU A 348 -1.77 12.12 -5.69
CA LEU A 348 -0.71 12.91 -6.32
C LEU A 348 -0.82 14.41 -5.98
N CYS A 349 0.33 15.09 -5.83
CA CYS A 349 0.42 16.51 -5.49
C CYS A 349 0.38 17.49 -6.68
N LYS A 350 0.08 17.06 -7.92
CA LYS A 350 0.15 17.98 -9.07
C LYS A 350 -1.05 18.95 -9.08
N GLY A 351 -0.80 20.24 -9.35
CA GLY A 351 -1.77 21.27 -9.78
C GLY A 351 -3.09 21.43 -9.00
N PRO A 352 -4.02 22.28 -9.48
CA PRO A 352 -5.40 22.32 -9.00
C PRO A 352 -6.13 21.07 -9.52
N LEU A 353 -5.70 19.88 -9.09
CA LEU A 353 -6.39 18.65 -9.44
C LEU A 353 -7.62 18.50 -8.57
N ILE A 354 -8.75 18.36 -9.25
CA ILE A 354 -10.03 17.92 -8.69
C ILE A 354 -9.75 16.63 -7.89
N THR A 355 -10.14 16.60 -6.62
CA THR A 355 -9.96 15.41 -5.78
C THR A 355 -11.02 14.36 -6.11
N GLU A 356 -10.82 13.11 -5.73
CA GLU A 356 -11.83 12.06 -5.93
C GLU A 356 -13.17 12.42 -5.28
N GLY A 357 -13.15 13.05 -4.10
CA GLY A 357 -14.37 13.49 -3.43
C GLY A 357 -15.07 14.63 -4.17
N GLU A 358 -14.31 15.56 -4.77
CA GLU A 358 -14.88 16.53 -5.71
C GLU A 358 -15.59 15.84 -6.88
N VAL A 359 -14.95 14.84 -7.50
CA VAL A 359 -15.55 14.11 -8.63
C VAL A 359 -16.86 13.47 -8.18
N LEU A 360 -16.91 12.85 -7.00
CA LEU A 360 -18.16 12.31 -6.45
C LEU A 360 -19.21 13.40 -6.25
N ARG A 361 -18.84 14.57 -5.71
CA ARG A 361 -19.77 15.69 -5.57
C ARG A 361 -20.31 16.18 -6.91
N ILE A 362 -19.47 16.24 -7.95
CA ILE A 362 -19.88 16.62 -9.31
C ILE A 362 -20.82 15.57 -9.91
N LEU A 363 -20.50 14.29 -9.78
CA LEU A 363 -21.35 13.17 -10.21
C LEU A 363 -22.73 13.23 -9.53
N GLN A 364 -22.77 13.47 -8.22
CA GLN A 364 -24.01 13.63 -7.47
C GLN A 364 -24.81 14.87 -7.92
N GLY A 365 -24.14 16.02 -8.11
CA GLY A 365 -24.77 17.25 -8.59
C GLY A 365 -25.37 17.11 -10.00
N ALA A 366 -24.73 16.32 -10.87
CA ALA A 366 -25.23 15.97 -12.20
C ALA A 366 -26.30 14.87 -12.18
N GLN A 367 -26.64 14.32 -11.00
CA GLN A 367 -27.60 13.23 -10.83
C GLN A 367 -27.19 11.95 -11.57
N VAL A 368 -25.90 11.63 -11.60
CA VAL A 368 -25.41 10.34 -12.10
C VAL A 368 -25.89 9.23 -11.18
N ARG A 369 -26.51 8.18 -11.76
CA ARG A 369 -27.02 7.05 -10.98
C ARG A 369 -25.89 6.18 -10.42
N ASN A 370 -26.18 5.56 -9.29
CA ASN A 370 -25.38 4.49 -8.67
C ASN A 370 -23.91 4.89 -8.39
N VAL A 371 -23.74 6.09 -7.85
CA VAL A 371 -22.52 6.55 -7.18
C VAL A 371 -22.77 6.61 -5.67
N PRO A 372 -21.76 6.40 -4.82
CA PRO A 372 -21.97 6.50 -3.38
C PRO A 372 -22.25 7.94 -2.95
N GLY A 373 -22.96 8.09 -1.85
CA GLY A 373 -23.14 9.38 -1.19
C GLY A 373 -21.84 9.83 -0.54
N LEU A 374 -21.27 10.95 -0.98
CA LEU A 374 -20.16 11.59 -0.31
C LEU A 374 -20.63 12.23 1.00
N ILE A 375 -19.94 11.96 2.11
CA ILE A 375 -20.19 12.61 3.41
C ILE A 375 -19.19 13.73 3.62
N CYS A 376 -17.89 13.41 3.64
CA CYS A 376 -16.82 14.40 3.76
C CYS A 376 -15.53 13.87 3.15
N HIS A 377 -14.61 14.78 2.80
CA HIS A 377 -13.30 14.43 2.27
C HIS A 377 -12.33 15.59 2.37
N GLY A 378 -11.03 15.30 2.31
CA GLY A 378 -10.00 16.30 2.17
C GLY A 378 -8.61 15.80 2.46
N ASP A 379 -7.64 16.67 2.24
CA ASP A 379 -6.26 16.43 2.66
C ASP A 379 -6.17 16.45 4.18
N VAL A 380 -5.43 15.51 4.75
CA VAL A 380 -5.30 15.35 6.21
C VAL A 380 -4.67 16.60 6.85
N GLY A 381 -3.81 17.32 6.12
CA GLY A 381 -3.24 18.60 6.55
C GLY A 381 -4.25 19.75 6.69
N GLY A 382 -5.49 19.59 6.21
CA GLY A 382 -6.57 20.57 6.44
C GLY A 382 -7.15 20.53 7.85
N ILE A 383 -6.88 19.46 8.62
CA ILE A 383 -7.37 19.31 9.99
C ILE A 383 -6.61 20.28 10.91
N PRO A 384 -7.31 21.06 11.76
CA PRO A 384 -6.66 22.00 12.67
C PRO A 384 -5.59 21.34 13.56
N GLY A 385 -4.42 21.98 13.65
CA GLY A 385 -3.30 21.50 14.48
C GLY A 385 -2.48 20.36 13.86
N VAL A 386 -2.77 19.96 12.61
CA VAL A 386 -2.04 18.91 11.89
C VAL A 386 -1.10 19.55 10.88
N SER A 387 0.18 19.18 10.92
CA SER A 387 1.14 19.60 9.90
C SER A 387 0.81 18.98 8.54
N ASP A 388 1.17 19.66 7.45
CA ASP A 388 0.92 19.18 6.09
C ASP A 388 1.55 17.78 5.85
N GLN A 389 0.69 16.79 5.61
CA GLN A 389 1.08 15.38 5.49
C GLN A 389 1.47 15.06 4.04
N ARG A 390 2.71 15.39 3.66
CA ARG A 390 3.26 15.10 2.32
C ARG A 390 4.46 14.19 2.36
N THR A 391 4.66 13.45 1.28
CA THR A 391 5.91 12.74 1.06
C THR A 391 7.05 13.73 0.92
N ARG A 392 8.23 13.36 1.42
CA ARG A 392 9.44 14.18 1.35
C ARG A 392 10.56 13.55 0.55
N THR A 393 10.46 12.28 0.13
CA THR A 393 11.51 11.66 -0.71
C THR A 393 11.74 12.49 -1.99
N ASN A 394 10.69 13.07 -2.56
CA ASN A 394 10.76 13.97 -3.70
C ASN A 394 11.56 15.27 -3.45
N ASP A 395 11.73 15.71 -2.20
CA ASP A 395 12.46 16.95 -1.89
C ASP A 395 13.98 16.78 -2.09
N TYR A 396 14.45 15.54 -2.15
CA TYR A 396 15.87 15.21 -2.17
C TYR A 396 16.39 14.72 -3.52
N ILE A 397 15.52 14.51 -4.50
CA ILE A 397 15.90 13.90 -5.80
C ILE A 397 16.80 14.80 -6.66
N THR A 398 16.87 16.10 -6.35
CA THR A 398 17.68 17.10 -7.07
C THR A 398 18.92 17.52 -6.27
N CYS A 399 19.13 16.97 -5.08
CA CYS A 399 20.32 17.27 -4.29
C CYS A 399 21.59 16.81 -5.01
N SER A 400 22.71 17.51 -4.81
CA SER A 400 23.98 17.20 -5.48
C SER A 400 24.53 15.80 -5.17
N TRP A 401 24.20 15.26 -4.00
CA TRP A 401 24.54 13.91 -3.57
C TRP A 401 23.58 12.83 -4.09
N ALA A 402 22.39 13.22 -4.56
CA ALA A 402 21.40 12.26 -5.01
C ALA A 402 21.77 11.76 -6.40
N ARG A 403 21.66 10.44 -6.61
CA ARG A 403 21.78 9.87 -7.94
C ARG A 403 20.81 10.55 -8.92
N GLN A 404 21.33 10.91 -10.09
CA GLN A 404 20.55 11.41 -11.22
C GLN A 404 20.24 10.26 -12.19
N SER A 405 19.31 9.36 -11.83
CA SER A 405 18.88 8.29 -12.74
C SER A 405 17.74 8.77 -13.64
N SER A 406 17.86 8.51 -14.94
CA SER A 406 16.78 8.68 -15.92
C SER A 406 15.55 7.80 -15.61
N HIS A 407 15.72 6.77 -14.77
CA HIS A 407 14.69 5.83 -14.36
C HIS A 407 13.93 6.25 -13.10
N LEU A 408 14.29 7.36 -12.43
CA LEU A 408 13.57 7.82 -11.24
C LEU A 408 12.08 8.07 -11.57
N ARG A 409 11.21 7.55 -10.70
CA ARG A 409 9.74 7.67 -10.76
C ARG A 409 9.17 8.05 -9.38
N ILE A 410 9.90 8.89 -8.64
CA ILE A 410 9.45 9.45 -7.36
C ILE A 410 8.47 10.58 -7.67
N THR A 411 7.21 10.39 -7.28
CA THR A 411 6.16 11.41 -7.50
C THR A 411 5.65 11.91 -6.15
N PRO A 412 5.63 13.23 -5.89
CA PRO A 412 5.14 13.76 -4.63
C PRO A 412 3.66 13.40 -4.39
N ARG A 413 3.34 13.05 -3.15
CA ARG A 413 1.99 12.65 -2.71
C ARG A 413 1.57 13.37 -1.43
N VAL A 414 0.27 13.57 -1.29
CA VAL A 414 -0.38 14.18 -0.12
C VAL A 414 -1.39 13.19 0.46
N HIS A 415 -1.42 13.10 1.79
CA HIS A 415 -2.33 12.21 2.51
C HIS A 415 -3.76 12.75 2.45
N TYR A 416 -4.69 11.91 2.05
CA TYR A 416 -6.06 12.28 1.74
C TYR A 416 -7.03 11.24 2.29
N ARG A 417 -8.18 11.70 2.82
CA ARG A 417 -9.25 10.85 3.34
C ARG A 417 -10.59 11.20 2.75
N MET A 418 -11.44 10.20 2.64
CA MET A 418 -12.81 10.34 2.18
C MET A 418 -13.73 9.38 2.94
N PHE A 419 -14.88 9.89 3.38
CA PHE A 419 -15.94 9.11 3.98
C PHE A 419 -17.20 9.17 3.11
N SER A 420 -17.76 7.99 2.85
CA SER A 420 -18.91 7.83 1.95
C SER A 420 -19.89 6.80 2.50
N ALA A 421 -21.13 6.83 2.03
CA ALA A 421 -22.15 5.86 2.39
C ALA A 421 -23.05 5.51 1.19
N PRO A 422 -23.67 4.33 1.14
CA PRO A 422 -23.60 3.24 2.13
C PRO A 422 -22.26 2.47 2.10
N ALA A 423 -21.95 1.71 3.16
CA ALA A 423 -20.89 0.71 3.11
C ALA A 423 -21.37 -0.55 2.37
N GLY A 424 -20.47 -1.27 1.71
CA GLY A 424 -20.85 -2.47 0.94
C GLY A 424 -19.73 -3.48 0.79
N TYR A 425 -19.93 -4.42 -0.13
CA TYR A 425 -19.07 -5.57 -0.37
C TYR A 425 -18.48 -5.53 -1.78
N PRO A 426 -17.23 -5.98 -2.00
CA PRO A 426 -16.68 -6.04 -3.35
C PRO A 426 -17.48 -7.01 -4.23
N LEU A 427 -17.44 -6.80 -5.55
CA LEU A 427 -18.18 -7.62 -6.52
C LEU A 427 -17.90 -9.11 -6.37
N SER A 428 -16.70 -9.51 -5.95
CA SER A 428 -16.32 -10.90 -5.71
C SER A 428 -17.19 -11.64 -4.68
N SER A 429 -17.93 -10.91 -3.85
CA SER A 429 -18.78 -11.47 -2.81
C SER A 429 -20.18 -11.83 -3.30
N PHE A 430 -20.50 -11.68 -4.59
CA PHE A 430 -21.83 -11.91 -5.14
C PHE A 430 -22.42 -13.31 -4.81
N LYS A 431 -23.72 -13.36 -4.52
CA LYS A 431 -24.44 -14.57 -4.08
C LYS A 431 -24.80 -15.47 -5.27
N ASP A 432 -25.33 -14.87 -6.33
CA ASP A 432 -25.86 -15.57 -7.49
C ASP A 432 -25.72 -14.75 -8.80
N SER A 433 -26.12 -15.38 -9.92
CA SER A 433 -26.07 -14.73 -11.23
C SER A 433 -27.04 -13.56 -11.38
N ARG A 434 -28.13 -13.53 -10.60
CA ARG A 434 -29.12 -12.46 -10.64
C ARG A 434 -28.56 -11.20 -9.99
N GLU A 435 -27.93 -11.32 -8.82
CA GLU A 435 -27.21 -10.21 -8.16
C GLU A 435 -26.09 -9.69 -9.06
N LEU A 436 -25.30 -10.60 -9.67
CA LEU A 436 -24.23 -10.22 -10.60
C LEU A 436 -24.75 -9.42 -11.81
N LEU A 437 -25.83 -9.85 -12.46
CA LEU A 437 -26.42 -9.14 -13.60
C LEU A 437 -27.05 -7.80 -13.20
N LYS A 438 -27.65 -7.69 -12.00
CA LYS A 438 -28.12 -6.41 -11.47
C LYS A 438 -26.96 -5.43 -11.27
N CYS A 439 -25.83 -5.90 -10.74
CA CYS A 439 -24.62 -5.08 -10.60
C CYS A 439 -24.13 -4.58 -11.97
N ALA A 440 -24.12 -5.43 -13.00
CA ALA A 440 -23.72 -5.05 -14.35
C ALA A 440 -24.60 -3.92 -14.93
N ARG A 441 -25.92 -4.06 -14.77
CA ARG A 441 -26.89 -3.03 -15.17
C ARG A 441 -26.65 -1.72 -14.43
N ASP A 442 -26.44 -1.78 -13.12
CA ASP A 442 -26.26 -0.57 -12.30
C ASP A 442 -24.96 0.16 -12.69
N VAL A 443 -23.85 -0.57 -12.90
CA VAL A 443 -22.57 0.00 -13.37
C VAL A 443 -22.72 0.58 -14.78
N TYR A 444 -23.43 -0.10 -15.69
CA TYR A 444 -23.72 0.42 -17.03
C TYR A 444 -24.44 1.77 -16.96
N HIS A 445 -25.48 1.90 -16.12
CA HIS A 445 -26.19 3.16 -15.95
C HIS A 445 -25.30 4.27 -15.39
N THR A 446 -24.39 3.96 -14.46
CA THR A 446 -23.41 4.93 -13.95
C THR A 446 -22.50 5.47 -15.04
N ILE A 447 -21.93 4.59 -15.86
CA ILE A 447 -21.01 4.98 -16.94
C ILE A 447 -21.72 5.79 -18.02
N ILE A 448 -22.90 5.35 -18.45
CA ILE A 448 -23.70 6.05 -19.47
C ILE A 448 -24.15 7.43 -18.97
N ASP A 449 -24.59 7.54 -17.72
CA ASP A 449 -24.95 8.83 -17.14
C ASP A 449 -23.74 9.76 -17.01
N ALA A 450 -22.60 9.25 -16.51
CA ALA A 450 -21.37 10.03 -16.37
C ALA A 450 -20.89 10.55 -17.73
N TYR A 451 -20.96 9.72 -18.77
CA TYR A 451 -20.61 10.12 -20.14
C TYR A 451 -21.58 11.17 -20.70
N HIS A 452 -22.89 10.90 -20.72
CA HIS A 452 -23.84 11.82 -21.37
C HIS A 452 -24.04 13.14 -20.62
N ARG A 453 -23.81 13.17 -19.31
CA ARG A 453 -24.04 14.36 -18.48
C ARG A 453 -22.79 15.20 -18.27
N LEU A 454 -21.61 14.58 -18.31
CA LEU A 454 -20.34 15.20 -17.92
C LEU A 454 -19.17 14.91 -18.87
N GLU A 455 -19.38 14.11 -19.92
CA GLU A 455 -18.30 13.59 -20.80
C GLU A 455 -17.18 12.91 -20.00
N LEU A 456 -17.56 12.25 -18.90
CA LEU A 456 -16.62 11.70 -17.94
C LEU A 456 -16.45 10.19 -18.10
N PHE A 457 -15.19 9.74 -18.08
CA PHE A 457 -14.79 8.34 -18.13
C PHE A 457 -14.22 7.87 -16.79
N HIS A 458 -14.43 6.60 -16.45
CA HIS A 458 -13.89 6.01 -15.23
C HIS A 458 -12.45 5.53 -15.39
N ARG A 459 -12.15 4.77 -16.47
CA ARG A 459 -10.80 4.28 -16.81
C ARG A 459 -10.17 3.22 -15.89
N ASP A 460 -10.93 2.71 -14.92
CA ASP A 460 -10.47 1.65 -13.99
C ASP A 460 -11.60 0.77 -13.49
N ILE A 461 -12.48 0.33 -14.40
CA ILE A 461 -13.56 -0.59 -14.03
C ILE A 461 -12.94 -1.96 -13.70
N SER A 462 -13.16 -2.40 -12.47
CA SER A 462 -12.59 -3.63 -11.93
C SER A 462 -13.53 -4.27 -10.91
N MET A 463 -13.32 -5.56 -10.59
CA MET A 463 -14.09 -6.23 -9.53
C MET A 463 -13.97 -5.53 -8.16
N GLY A 464 -12.83 -4.87 -7.90
CA GLY A 464 -12.59 -4.16 -6.63
C GLY A 464 -13.30 -2.81 -6.53
N ASN A 465 -13.64 -2.22 -7.68
CA ASN A 465 -14.23 -0.89 -7.77
C ASN A 465 -15.76 -0.90 -7.89
N ILE A 466 -16.35 -2.09 -8.01
CA ILE A 466 -17.81 -2.30 -8.02
C ILE A 466 -18.23 -2.81 -6.66
N ILE A 467 -19.04 -2.03 -5.94
CA ILE A 467 -19.45 -2.31 -4.57
C ILE A 467 -20.93 -2.69 -4.54
N ILE A 468 -21.22 -3.89 -4.06
CA ILE A 468 -22.55 -4.42 -3.84
C ILE A 468 -23.13 -3.87 -2.54
N VAL A 469 -24.35 -3.33 -2.63
CA VAL A 469 -25.14 -2.91 -1.47
C VAL A 469 -26.25 -3.93 -1.26
N ARG A 470 -26.23 -4.59 -0.11
CA ARG A 470 -27.21 -5.61 0.27
C ARG A 470 -28.27 -5.00 1.15
N ASP A 471 -29.12 -4.20 0.54
CA ASP A 471 -30.33 -3.68 1.16
C ASP A 471 -31.48 -3.92 0.17
N GLU A 472 -32.37 -4.86 0.50
CA GLU A 472 -33.48 -5.24 -0.40
C GLU A 472 -34.48 -4.11 -0.62
N HIS A 473 -34.46 -3.08 0.23
CA HIS A 473 -35.32 -1.91 0.15
C HIS A 473 -34.63 -0.68 -0.46
N ARG A 474 -33.31 -0.74 -0.73
CA ARG A 474 -32.58 0.33 -1.42
C ARG A 474 -32.13 -0.12 -2.81
N ALA A 475 -32.58 0.59 -3.84
CA ALA A 475 -31.84 0.68 -5.08
C ALA A 475 -30.74 1.74 -4.92
N PRO A 476 -29.51 1.51 -5.42
CA PRO A 476 -29.10 0.43 -6.32
C PRO A 476 -28.55 -0.83 -5.63
N THR A 477 -28.43 -1.92 -6.41
CA THR A 477 -27.77 -3.17 -5.97
C THR A 477 -26.25 -3.04 -5.96
N ALA A 478 -25.68 -2.15 -6.78
CA ALA A 478 -24.27 -1.81 -6.72
C ALA A 478 -24.00 -0.34 -7.07
N TYR A 479 -22.88 0.19 -6.60
CA TYR A 479 -22.33 1.48 -7.01
C TYR A 479 -20.87 1.37 -7.41
N LEU A 480 -20.39 2.36 -8.17
CA LEU A 480 -19.01 2.42 -8.68
C LEU A 480 -18.16 3.42 -7.87
N ILE A 481 -16.95 3.01 -7.48
CA ILE A 481 -15.96 3.81 -6.73
C ILE A 481 -14.63 3.96 -7.50
N ASP A 482 -13.71 4.75 -6.95
CA ASP A 482 -12.33 4.89 -7.45
C ASP A 482 -12.21 5.67 -8.78
N TRP A 483 -12.85 6.85 -8.82
CA TRP A 483 -12.84 7.77 -9.96
C TRP A 483 -11.53 8.56 -10.12
N GLU A 484 -10.46 8.15 -9.45
CA GLU A 484 -9.20 8.89 -9.41
C GLU A 484 -8.39 8.84 -10.71
N LEU A 485 -8.68 7.88 -11.60
CA LEU A 485 -8.08 7.83 -12.94
C LEU A 485 -8.90 8.61 -13.99
N SER A 486 -10.03 9.19 -13.58
CA SER A 486 -10.87 9.98 -14.48
C SER A 486 -10.09 11.21 -15.03
N PRO A 487 -10.43 11.69 -16.23
CA PRO A 487 -9.74 12.83 -16.85
C PRO A 487 -9.82 14.11 -16.03
N MET A 488 -10.80 14.26 -15.14
CA MET A 488 -10.92 15.40 -14.23
C MET A 488 -9.80 15.42 -13.18
N VAL A 489 -9.45 14.25 -12.66
CA VAL A 489 -8.37 14.08 -11.66
C VAL A 489 -7.00 13.98 -12.34
N GLN A 490 -6.95 13.47 -13.57
CA GLN A 490 -5.69 13.28 -14.30
C GLN A 490 -5.81 13.78 -15.77
N PRO A 491 -5.93 15.12 -15.99
CA PRO A 491 -6.07 15.72 -17.31
C PRO A 491 -4.77 15.63 -18.12
N GLY A 492 -4.87 15.42 -19.43
CA GLY A 492 -3.72 15.50 -20.36
C GLY A 492 -2.70 14.35 -20.30
N TRP A 493 -2.86 13.38 -19.40
CA TRP A 493 -1.99 12.19 -19.38
C TRP A 493 -2.46 11.12 -20.40
N LEU A 494 -2.67 11.52 -21.65
CA LEU A 494 -3.04 10.60 -22.74
C LEU A 494 -1.83 9.83 -23.29
N ASP A 495 -0.59 10.27 -23.01
CA ASP A 495 0.61 9.75 -23.69
C ASP A 495 1.13 8.40 -23.17
N HIS A 496 0.61 7.86 -22.06
CA HIS A 496 1.00 6.56 -21.50
C HIS A 496 -0.21 5.76 -20.96
N VAL A 497 -1.18 5.45 -21.82
CA VAL A 497 -2.36 4.61 -21.48
C VAL A 497 -1.97 3.17 -21.12
N GLU A 498 -0.77 2.74 -21.53
CA GLU A 498 -0.21 1.38 -21.38
C GLU A 498 -0.21 0.83 -19.95
N LEU A 499 -0.14 1.67 -18.91
CA LEU A 499 0.20 1.22 -17.54
C LEU A 499 -0.86 1.52 -16.46
N ARG A 500 -2.04 2.04 -16.81
CA ARG A 500 -3.01 2.54 -15.81
C ARG A 500 -4.35 1.84 -15.79
N GLY A 501 -4.88 1.59 -14.60
CA GLY A 501 -6.06 0.77 -14.40
C GLY A 501 -5.76 -0.73 -14.49
N THR A 502 -6.77 -1.54 -14.22
CA THR A 502 -6.59 -2.99 -14.09
C THR A 502 -6.43 -3.66 -15.46
N LEU A 503 -5.18 -3.99 -15.85
CA LEU A 503 -4.82 -4.48 -17.21
C LEU A 503 -5.72 -5.58 -17.75
N GLN A 504 -6.08 -6.56 -16.91
CA GLN A 504 -6.89 -7.71 -17.30
C GLN A 504 -8.33 -7.36 -17.73
N TYR A 505 -8.78 -6.14 -17.46
CA TYR A 505 -10.11 -5.64 -17.83
C TYR A 505 -10.06 -4.53 -18.88
N LYS A 506 -8.87 -4.09 -19.32
CA LYS A 506 -8.76 -3.07 -20.37
C LYS A 506 -9.33 -3.55 -21.71
N SER A 507 -9.84 -2.59 -22.48
CA SER A 507 -10.31 -2.82 -23.85
C SER A 507 -9.18 -3.32 -24.75
N ALA A 508 -9.53 -4.16 -25.73
CA ALA A 508 -8.58 -4.73 -26.68
C ALA A 508 -7.84 -3.63 -27.45
N ARG A 509 -8.55 -2.57 -27.83
CA ARG A 509 -7.99 -1.43 -28.56
C ARG A 509 -6.91 -0.70 -27.77
N LEU A 510 -7.12 -0.48 -26.47
CA LEU A 510 -6.14 0.18 -25.61
C LEU A 510 -4.91 -0.71 -25.34
N LEU A 511 -5.08 -2.04 -25.32
CA LEU A 511 -3.96 -2.98 -25.18
C LEU A 511 -3.16 -3.16 -26.47
N ALA A 512 -3.80 -3.04 -27.64
CA ALA A 512 -3.17 -3.15 -28.97
C ALA A 512 -2.33 -1.92 -29.36
N GLY A 513 -2.22 -0.94 -28.48
CA GLY A 513 -1.44 0.27 -28.71
C GLY A 513 -1.94 1.14 -29.86
N LEU A 514 -3.25 1.11 -30.15
CA LEU A 514 -3.90 2.00 -31.11
C LEU A 514 -4.09 3.39 -30.45
N TYR A 515 -2.97 4.07 -30.18
CA TYR A 515 -2.85 5.34 -29.45
C TYR A 515 -3.34 6.56 -30.23
N GLU A 516 -3.61 6.41 -31.53
CA GLU A 516 -4.10 7.50 -32.36
C GLU A 516 -5.58 7.84 -32.10
N SER A 517 -6.31 6.99 -31.36
CA SER A 517 -7.70 7.25 -30.99
C SER A 517 -7.85 7.54 -29.50
N PRO A 518 -8.49 8.66 -29.11
CA PRO A 518 -8.68 9.05 -27.71
C PRO A 518 -9.46 7.98 -26.92
N TYR A 519 -9.38 8.07 -25.59
CA TYR A 519 -10.21 7.22 -24.72
C TYR A 519 -11.69 7.48 -24.99
N ASP A 520 -12.49 6.41 -25.08
CA ASP A 520 -13.92 6.47 -25.39
C ASP A 520 -14.75 5.76 -24.29
N ALA A 521 -16.01 6.14 -24.14
CA ALA A 521 -16.97 5.42 -23.30
C ALA A 521 -17.06 3.93 -23.65
N TYR A 522 -16.84 3.55 -24.91
CA TYR A 522 -16.76 2.14 -25.32
C TYR A 522 -15.67 1.36 -24.58
N ASP A 523 -14.57 1.99 -24.15
CA ASP A 523 -13.51 1.31 -23.41
C ASP A 523 -13.93 0.94 -21.99
N ASP A 524 -14.69 1.82 -21.32
CA ASP A 524 -15.31 1.52 -20.03
C ASP A 524 -16.40 0.43 -20.22
N LEU A 525 -17.20 0.49 -21.29
CA LEU A 525 -18.19 -0.55 -21.59
C LEU A 525 -17.55 -1.92 -21.87
N GLU A 526 -16.44 -1.99 -22.61
CA GLU A 526 -15.69 -3.23 -22.82
C GLU A 526 -15.11 -3.74 -21.49
N SER A 527 -14.67 -2.84 -20.61
CA SER A 527 -14.18 -3.19 -19.27
C SER A 527 -15.26 -3.83 -18.40
N ILE A 528 -16.51 -3.33 -18.47
CA ILE A 528 -17.66 -3.98 -17.84
C ILE A 528 -17.77 -5.42 -18.36
N PHE A 529 -17.77 -5.63 -19.67
CA PHE A 529 -17.86 -6.97 -20.25
C PHE A 529 -16.78 -7.93 -19.69
N TRP A 530 -15.51 -7.50 -19.67
CA TRP A 530 -14.42 -8.33 -19.16
C TRP A 530 -14.53 -8.65 -17.68
N VAL A 531 -14.93 -7.68 -16.85
CA VAL A 531 -15.13 -7.88 -15.40
C VAL A 531 -16.20 -8.94 -15.15
N PHE A 532 -17.36 -8.83 -15.80
CA PHE A 532 -18.46 -9.75 -15.58
C PHE A 532 -18.20 -11.14 -16.19
N LEU A 533 -17.54 -11.21 -17.35
CA LEU A 533 -17.09 -12.47 -17.92
C LEU A 533 -16.14 -13.21 -16.97
N TYR A 534 -15.15 -12.50 -16.43
CA TYR A 534 -14.21 -13.04 -15.46
C TYR A 534 -14.92 -13.53 -14.19
N ALA A 535 -15.87 -12.74 -13.66
CA ALA A 535 -16.65 -13.12 -12.47
C ALA A 535 -17.45 -14.41 -12.68
N ILE A 536 -18.08 -14.57 -13.85
CA ILE A 536 -18.81 -15.80 -14.21
C ILE A 536 -17.86 -16.99 -14.20
N PHE A 537 -16.73 -16.92 -14.89
CA PHE A 537 -15.80 -18.04 -15.00
C PHE A 537 -15.15 -18.41 -13.67
N LYS A 538 -14.68 -17.42 -12.92
CA LYS A 538 -13.95 -17.64 -11.66
C LYS A 538 -14.82 -18.30 -10.59
N PHE A 539 -16.09 -17.90 -10.47
CA PHE A 539 -16.90 -18.26 -9.30
C PHE A 539 -18.07 -19.22 -9.60
N LYS A 540 -18.59 -19.30 -10.83
CA LYS A 540 -19.65 -20.28 -11.17
C LYS A 540 -19.10 -21.67 -11.50
N PHE A 541 -17.94 -21.75 -12.15
CA PHE A 541 -17.35 -23.05 -12.52
C PHE A 541 -16.62 -23.75 -11.37
N TRP A 542 -16.17 -23.01 -10.35
CA TRP A 542 -15.58 -23.59 -9.15
C TRP A 542 -16.62 -24.27 -8.24
N LYS A 543 -17.83 -23.71 -8.11
CA LYS A 543 -18.94 -24.34 -7.36
C LYS A 543 -19.37 -25.69 -7.97
N ALA A 544 -19.29 -25.85 -9.29
CA ALA A 544 -19.58 -27.13 -9.95
C ALA A 544 -18.57 -28.23 -9.60
N ARG A 545 -17.32 -27.86 -9.25
CA ARG A 545 -16.24 -28.79 -8.90
C ARG A 545 -16.29 -29.22 -7.43
N ALA A 546 -16.70 -28.33 -6.52
CA ALA A 546 -16.84 -28.64 -5.09
C ALA A 546 -18.01 -29.59 -4.75
N VAL A 547 -18.99 -29.75 -5.66
CA VAL A 547 -20.07 -30.73 -5.54
C VAL A 547 -19.59 -32.16 -5.92
N ILE A 548 -18.40 -32.29 -6.50
CA ILE A 548 -17.88 -33.56 -7.02
C ILE A 548 -16.61 -33.97 -6.25
N GLN A 549 -16.78 -34.53 -5.03
CA GLN A 549 -16.09 -35.72 -4.45
C GLN A 549 -15.91 -35.69 -2.90
N PRO A 550 -15.78 -36.86 -2.21
CA PRO A 550 -15.79 -38.24 -2.73
C PRO A 550 -16.91 -39.10 -2.09
N MET A 551 -17.85 -39.60 -2.90
CA MET A 551 -18.54 -40.85 -2.57
C MET A 551 -17.70 -41.99 -3.15
N GLY A 552 -17.33 -42.93 -2.28
CA GLY A 552 -16.43 -44.04 -2.58
C GLY A 552 -16.94 -44.99 -3.67
N ASP A 553 -15.97 -45.60 -4.33
CA ASP A 553 -16.02 -46.84 -5.12
C ASP A 553 -17.29 -47.10 -5.93
N LEU A 554 -17.41 -46.42 -7.07
CA LEU A 554 -18.14 -46.92 -8.23
C LEU A 554 -17.28 -46.82 -9.49
N PRO A 555 -17.35 -47.81 -10.40
CA PRO A 555 -16.40 -47.96 -11.49
C PRO A 555 -16.53 -46.82 -12.49
N ALA A 556 -15.37 -46.32 -12.94
CA ALA A 556 -15.22 -45.30 -13.95
C ALA A 556 -16.18 -45.50 -15.13
N ARG A 557 -17.28 -44.75 -15.13
CA ARG A 557 -18.10 -44.50 -16.31
C ARG A 557 -18.02 -43.02 -16.62
N ASN A 558 -17.48 -42.75 -17.80
CA ASN A 558 -17.37 -41.49 -18.50
C ASN A 558 -18.31 -40.40 -17.99
N ILE A 559 -17.73 -39.39 -17.32
CA ILE A 559 -18.29 -38.04 -17.32
C ILE A 559 -17.27 -37.20 -18.08
N GLU A 560 -17.50 -37.07 -19.39
CA GLU A 560 -16.80 -36.11 -20.24
C GLU A 560 -17.12 -34.69 -19.72
N CYS A 561 -16.22 -34.13 -18.93
CA CYS A 561 -16.30 -32.72 -18.56
C CYS A 561 -15.72 -31.88 -19.71
N HIS A 562 -16.55 -31.57 -20.71
CA HIS A 562 -16.19 -30.82 -21.93
C HIS A 562 -15.66 -29.38 -21.72
N SER A 563 -15.42 -28.92 -20.48
CA SER A 563 -15.11 -27.52 -20.17
C SER A 563 -13.73 -27.27 -19.55
N LEU A 564 -12.98 -28.31 -19.15
CA LEU A 564 -11.55 -28.19 -18.79
C LEU A 564 -10.67 -27.68 -19.95
N PRO A 565 -10.85 -28.15 -21.20
CA PRO A 565 -10.15 -27.60 -22.35
C PRO A 565 -10.51 -26.14 -22.61
N VAL A 566 -11.74 -25.70 -22.34
CA VAL A 566 -12.20 -24.32 -22.58
C VAL A 566 -11.60 -23.34 -21.57
N VAL A 567 -11.48 -23.71 -20.29
CA VAL A 567 -10.84 -22.87 -19.27
C VAL A 567 -9.33 -22.77 -19.50
N ALA A 568 -8.67 -23.88 -19.87
CA ALA A 568 -7.26 -23.87 -20.26
C ALA A 568 -7.06 -23.11 -21.59
N TRP A 569 -7.98 -23.28 -22.55
CA TRP A 569 -7.95 -22.57 -23.83
C TRP A 569 -8.18 -21.08 -23.64
N LEU A 570 -9.14 -20.62 -22.83
CA LEU A 570 -9.44 -19.22 -22.54
C LEU A 570 -8.41 -18.55 -21.63
N SER A 571 -7.86 -19.25 -20.63
CA SER A 571 -6.72 -18.71 -19.86
C SER A 571 -5.53 -18.55 -20.78
N SER A 572 -5.28 -19.54 -21.64
CA SER A 572 -4.31 -19.45 -22.72
C SER A 572 -4.72 -18.46 -23.81
N HIS A 573 -5.99 -18.10 -24.00
CA HIS A 573 -6.47 -17.14 -25.02
C HIS A 573 -6.47 -15.71 -24.49
N LEU A 574 -6.67 -15.51 -23.19
CA LEU A 574 -6.50 -14.24 -22.48
C LEU A 574 -5.02 -13.94 -22.32
N LEU A 575 -4.21 -14.94 -21.94
CA LEU A 575 -2.75 -14.85 -21.97
C LEU A 575 -2.25 -14.65 -23.40
N ARG A 576 -2.77 -15.39 -24.40
CA ARG A 576 -2.47 -15.12 -25.82
C ARG A 576 -3.01 -13.79 -26.31
N LYS A 577 -4.12 -13.26 -25.79
CA LYS A 577 -4.59 -11.92 -26.11
C LYS A 577 -3.56 -10.93 -25.63
N VAL A 578 -3.11 -11.04 -24.37
CA VAL A 578 -2.05 -10.20 -23.79
C VAL A 578 -0.74 -10.37 -24.56
N ASP A 579 -0.26 -11.58 -24.79
CA ASP A 579 0.99 -11.85 -25.51
C ASP A 579 0.92 -11.40 -26.98
N ARG A 580 -0.19 -11.66 -27.68
CA ARG A 580 -0.38 -11.27 -29.08
C ARG A 580 -0.56 -9.76 -29.24
N THR A 581 -1.35 -9.11 -28.38
CA THR A 581 -1.40 -7.63 -28.39
C THR A 581 -0.08 -7.01 -27.97
N TRP A 582 0.69 -7.64 -27.08
CA TRP A 582 2.03 -7.20 -26.69
C TRP A 582 3.07 -7.39 -27.80
N GLU A 583 3.01 -8.50 -28.55
CA GLU A 583 3.83 -8.75 -29.74
C GLU A 583 3.46 -7.84 -30.91
N GLU A 584 2.16 -7.63 -31.15
CA GLU A 584 1.65 -6.69 -32.16
C GLU A 584 2.03 -5.25 -31.80
N ALA A 585 1.95 -4.83 -30.52
CA ALA A 585 2.42 -3.53 -30.04
C ALA A 585 3.94 -3.35 -30.21
N ARG A 586 4.75 -4.40 -29.93
CA ARG A 586 6.19 -4.41 -30.21
C ARG A 586 6.47 -4.25 -31.71
N ALA A 587 5.74 -4.97 -32.55
CA ALA A 587 5.88 -4.91 -34.01
C ALA A 587 5.53 -3.53 -34.57
N VAL A 588 4.48 -2.88 -34.07
CA VAL A 588 4.08 -1.51 -34.46
C VAL A 588 5.12 -0.47 -34.01
N SER A 589 5.71 -0.62 -32.82
CA SER A 589 6.82 0.27 -32.38
C SER A 589 8.08 0.15 -33.24
N SER A 590 8.28 -1.00 -33.88
CA SER A 590 9.40 -1.23 -34.81
C SER A 590 9.12 -0.78 -36.25
N THR A 591 7.86 -0.44 -36.57
CA THR A 591 7.41 -0.14 -37.94
C THR A 591 6.82 1.26 -38.15
N GLN A 592 6.67 2.09 -37.10
CA GLN A 592 6.33 3.51 -37.27
C GLN A 592 7.53 4.35 -37.75
N GLY A 593 7.98 4.06 -38.96
CA GLY A 593 8.46 5.03 -39.91
C GLY A 593 7.51 5.03 -41.10
N THR A 594 6.78 6.13 -41.30
CA THR A 594 5.95 6.48 -42.48
C THR A 594 4.57 5.81 -42.64
N ALA A 595 3.51 6.60 -42.43
CA ALA A 595 2.49 6.97 -43.44
C ALA A 595 1.13 7.29 -42.78
N LYS A 596 0.65 8.51 -43.04
CA LYS A 596 -0.73 8.97 -42.79
C LYS A 596 -1.62 8.44 -43.91
N ASP A 597 -2.79 7.89 -43.57
CA ASP A 597 -4.08 8.13 -44.23
C ASP A 597 -5.18 7.24 -43.61
N THR A 598 -6.28 7.84 -43.19
CA THR A 598 -7.43 7.18 -42.52
C THR A 598 -8.66 7.19 -43.44
N PRO A 599 -9.36 6.07 -43.70
CA PRO A 599 -10.69 6.11 -44.29
C PRO A 599 -11.79 6.05 -43.22
N ALA A 600 -12.86 6.81 -43.46
CA ALA A 600 -14.03 6.98 -42.59
C ALA A 600 -14.86 5.69 -42.41
N LEU A 601 -15.40 5.50 -41.21
CA LEU A 601 -16.32 4.41 -40.85
C LEU A 601 -17.79 4.88 -40.92
N THR A 602 -18.64 4.07 -41.55
CA THR A 602 -20.10 4.18 -41.52
C THR A 602 -20.70 3.49 -40.28
N PRO A 603 -21.86 3.94 -39.75
CA PRO A 603 -22.44 3.49 -38.49
C PRO A 603 -23.35 2.26 -38.64
N PHE A 604 -23.39 1.40 -37.62
CA PHE A 604 -24.42 0.38 -37.37
C PHE A 604 -24.96 0.50 -35.95
#